data_AF-B9RZB2-F1
#
_entry.id   AF-B9RZB2-F1
#
_cell.length_a   1.000
_cell.length_b   1.000
_cell.length_c   1.000
_cell.angle_alpha   90.00
_cell.angle_beta   90.00
_cell.angle_gamma   90.00
#
_symmetry.space_group_name_H-M   'P 1'
#
loop_
_entity.id
_entity.type
_entity.pdbx_description
1 polymer ?
#
loop_
_entity_poly.entity_id
_entity_poly.type
_entity_poly.pdbx_seq_one_letter_code
_entity_poly.pdbx_strand_id
1 'polypeptide(L)'
;MCKRCEKQYELGFNLREKFVEVGTFIAENKNSMHDRAPGVWMTPALPTCKYCDQENSVKPVICDKKKGINWLFLLLGQMLGCCTLEQLKYFCKHTKNHRTGAKDRVLYLTYLGLCKQLDPNGPFDR
;
A
#
# COMPACT_ATOMS: atom_id res chain seq x y z
N MET A 1 -6.86 -4.15 -12.91
CA MET A 1 -6.82 -5.10 -14.05
C MET A 1 -6.81 -6.52 -13.52
N CYS A 2 -7.70 -7.39 -13.99
CA CYS A 2 -7.67 -8.81 -13.65
C CYS A 2 -6.55 -9.54 -14.39
N LYS A 3 -5.73 -10.32 -13.68
CA LYS A 3 -4.63 -11.11 -14.27
C LYS A 3 -5.07 -12.36 -15.05
N ARG A 4 -6.38 -12.68 -15.07
CA ARG A 4 -6.95 -13.83 -15.80
C ARG A 4 -7.70 -13.43 -17.05
N CYS A 5 -8.68 -12.55 -16.92
CA CYS A 5 -9.55 -12.14 -18.03
C CYS A 5 -9.17 -10.77 -18.62
N GLU A 6 -8.11 -10.14 -18.11
CA GLU A 6 -7.54 -8.86 -18.56
C GLU A 6 -8.49 -7.65 -18.49
N LYS A 7 -9.72 -7.83 -18.01
CA LYS A 7 -10.68 -6.74 -17.82
C LYS A 7 -10.13 -5.72 -16.83
N GLN A 8 -10.26 -4.45 -17.22
CA GLN A 8 -9.99 -3.29 -16.39
C GLN A 8 -11.31 -2.65 -15.97
N TYR A 9 -11.36 -2.18 -14.73
CA TYR A 9 -12.52 -1.51 -14.18
C TYR A 9 -12.11 -0.73 -12.94
N GLU A 10 -12.91 0.26 -12.61
CA GLU A 10 -12.70 1.11 -11.44
C GLU A 10 -13.16 0.42 -10.16
N LEU A 11 -12.42 0.69 -9.09
CA LEU A 11 -12.71 0.29 -7.73
C LEU A 11 -12.69 1.54 -6.85
N GLY A 12 -13.59 1.59 -5.87
CA GLY A 12 -13.66 2.64 -4.88
C GLY A 12 -13.52 2.06 -3.47
N PHE A 13 -12.99 2.87 -2.56
CA PHE A 13 -12.90 2.53 -1.14
C PHE A 13 -13.53 3.63 -0.31
N ASN A 14 -14.23 3.24 0.76
CA ASN A 14 -14.60 4.18 1.81
C ASN A 14 -13.33 4.57 2.56
N LEU A 15 -12.97 5.86 2.49
CA LEU A 15 -11.75 6.39 3.08
C LEU A 15 -11.66 6.11 4.58
N ARG A 16 -12.74 6.39 5.33
CA ARG A 16 -12.74 6.25 6.79
C ARG A 16 -12.60 4.80 7.21
N GLU A 17 -13.43 3.92 6.66
CA GLU A 17 -13.44 2.50 7.01
C GLU A 17 -12.08 1.85 6.71
N LYS A 18 -11.55 2.07 5.51
CA LYS A 18 -10.27 1.48 5.10
C LYS A 18 -9.09 2.08 5.83
N PHE A 19 -9.12 3.38 6.12
CA PHE A 19 -8.04 3.98 6.90
C PHE A 19 -8.03 3.48 8.34
N VAL A 20 -9.20 3.31 8.97
CA VAL A 20 -9.30 2.72 10.32
C VAL A 20 -8.76 1.28 10.30
N GLU A 21 -9.11 0.48 9.31
CA GLU A 21 -8.59 -0.89 9.15
C GLU A 21 -7.04 -0.92 9.12
N VAL A 22 -6.42 -0.09 8.27
CA VAL A 22 -4.96 0.01 8.15
C VAL A 22 -4.33 0.58 9.41
N GLY A 23 -4.92 1.62 9.99
CA GLY A 23 -4.41 2.30 11.17
C GLY A 23 -4.40 1.40 12.40
N THR A 24 -5.50 0.67 12.64
CA THR A 24 -5.61 -0.31 13.73
C THR A 24 -4.58 -1.43 13.55
N PHE A 25 -4.46 -1.99 12.34
CA PHE A 25 -3.49 -3.04 12.06
C PHE A 25 -2.05 -2.59 12.37
N ILE A 26 -1.68 -1.35 12.01
CA ILE A 26 -0.38 -0.79 12.37
C ILE A 26 -0.25 -0.66 13.89
N ALA A 27 -1.22 -0.03 14.55
CA ALA A 27 -1.15 0.21 15.99
C ALA A 27 -0.93 -1.09 16.80
N GLU A 28 -1.61 -2.17 16.39
CA GLU A 28 -1.52 -3.49 17.04
C GLU A 28 -0.20 -4.23 16.76
N ASN A 29 0.37 -4.07 15.56
CA ASN A 29 1.49 -4.90 15.09
C ASN A 29 2.82 -4.16 15.00
N LYS A 30 2.86 -2.83 15.15
CA LYS A 30 4.06 -2.02 14.94
C LYS A 30 5.27 -2.51 15.74
N ASN A 31 5.07 -2.90 17.00
CA ASN A 31 6.14 -3.34 17.89
C ASN A 31 6.80 -4.65 17.43
N SER A 32 6.08 -5.53 16.72
CA SER A 32 6.60 -6.81 16.21
C SER A 32 7.14 -6.70 14.79
N MET A 33 6.85 -5.61 14.07
CA MET A 33 7.29 -5.41 12.69
C MET A 33 8.79 -5.07 12.57
N HIS A 34 9.44 -4.56 13.62
CA HIS A 34 10.88 -4.24 13.64
C HIS A 34 11.36 -3.47 12.39
N ASP A 35 10.68 -2.36 12.07
CA ASP A 35 10.94 -1.53 10.87
C ASP A 35 10.78 -2.25 9.51
N ARG A 36 10.03 -3.36 9.46
CA ARG A 36 9.84 -4.16 8.23
C ARG A 36 8.37 -4.42 7.99
N ALA A 37 7.99 -4.37 6.71
CA ALA A 37 6.63 -4.68 6.31
C ALA A 37 6.36 -6.17 6.55
N PRO A 38 5.22 -6.53 7.18
CA PRO A 38 4.85 -7.92 7.36
C PRO A 38 4.58 -8.62 6.02
N GLY A 39 4.59 -9.95 6.03
CA GLY A 39 4.41 -10.77 4.83
C GLY A 39 3.12 -10.44 4.06
N VAL A 40 2.04 -10.10 4.77
CA VAL A 40 0.73 -9.73 4.18
C VAL A 40 0.80 -8.46 3.33
N TRP A 41 1.72 -7.54 3.62
CA TRP A 41 1.95 -6.35 2.79
C TRP A 41 2.95 -6.60 1.67
N MET A 42 3.91 -7.51 1.88
CA MET A 42 4.84 -7.92 0.84
C MET A 42 4.14 -8.71 -0.27
N THR A 43 3.09 -9.46 0.09
CA THR A 43 2.23 -10.20 -0.83
C THR A 43 0.76 -9.81 -0.61
N PRO A 44 0.34 -8.62 -1.09
CA PRO A 44 -1.02 -8.13 -0.88
C PRO A 44 -2.08 -9.11 -1.38
N ALA A 45 -3.12 -9.32 -0.57
CA ALA A 45 -4.34 -9.96 -1.04
C ALA A 45 -5.02 -9.04 -2.06
N LEU A 46 -5.28 -9.57 -3.25
CA LEU A 46 -5.95 -8.84 -4.32
C LEU A 46 -7.46 -9.13 -4.30
N PRO A 47 -8.30 -8.17 -4.71
CA PRO A 47 -9.73 -8.42 -4.84
C PRO A 47 -10.05 -9.54 -5.84
N THR A 48 -11.20 -10.17 -5.63
CA THR A 48 -11.83 -11.07 -6.59
C THR A 48 -12.31 -10.30 -7.82
N CYS A 49 -12.16 -10.90 -9.00
CA CYS A 49 -12.59 -10.27 -10.24
C CYS A 49 -14.11 -10.30 -10.38
N LYS A 50 -14.76 -9.13 -10.54
CA LYS A 50 -16.22 -9.05 -10.73
C LYS A 50 -16.76 -9.58 -12.07
N TYR A 51 -15.89 -10.01 -12.97
CA TYR A 51 -16.25 -10.47 -14.32
C TYR A 51 -15.98 -11.95 -14.56
N CYS A 52 -15.01 -12.55 -13.88
CA CYS A 52 -14.65 -13.96 -14.06
C CYS A 52 -14.50 -14.69 -12.73
N ASP A 53 -14.87 -14.05 -11.61
CA ASP A 53 -14.88 -14.56 -10.23
C ASP A 53 -13.57 -15.16 -9.72
N GLN A 54 -12.47 -14.95 -10.45
CA GLN A 54 -11.16 -15.38 -10.02
C GLN A 54 -10.75 -14.58 -8.78
N GLU A 55 -10.55 -15.30 -7.68
CA GLU A 55 -10.01 -14.74 -6.44
C GLU A 55 -8.56 -14.27 -6.60
N ASN A 56 -8.16 -13.31 -5.77
CA ASN A 56 -6.78 -12.83 -5.67
C ASN A 56 -6.15 -12.46 -7.04
N SER A 57 -6.92 -11.77 -7.89
CA SER A 57 -6.57 -11.61 -9.32
C SER A 57 -6.52 -10.18 -9.81
N VAL A 58 -7.16 -9.24 -9.12
CA VAL A 58 -7.30 -7.86 -9.57
C VAL A 58 -6.14 -7.02 -9.05
N LYS A 59 -5.15 -6.76 -9.91
CA LYS A 59 -4.02 -5.89 -9.58
C LYS A 59 -4.35 -4.41 -9.82
N PRO A 60 -3.79 -3.48 -9.02
CA PRO A 60 -3.90 -2.06 -9.31
C PRO A 60 -3.16 -1.74 -10.61
N VAL A 61 -3.68 -0.78 -11.38
CA VAL A 61 -2.95 -0.21 -12.52
C VAL A 61 -2.10 0.93 -11.97
N ILE A 62 -0.78 0.72 -11.93
CA ILE A 62 0.16 1.68 -11.36
C ILE A 62 0.76 2.52 -12.50
N CYS A 63 0.66 3.84 -12.39
CA CYS A 63 1.20 4.75 -13.39
C CYS A 63 2.73 4.62 -13.49
N ASP A 64 3.26 4.53 -14.71
CA ASP A 64 4.71 4.51 -14.96
C ASP A 64 5.39 5.81 -14.49
N LYS A 65 4.69 6.94 -14.66
CA LYS A 65 5.13 8.22 -14.12
C LYS A 65 4.86 8.21 -12.62
N LYS A 66 5.94 8.08 -11.83
CA LYS A 66 5.93 8.02 -10.35
C LYS A 66 5.08 9.12 -9.67
N LYS A 67 4.99 10.31 -10.27
CA LYS A 67 4.15 11.43 -9.80
C LYS A 67 2.63 11.22 -9.94
N GLY A 68 2.21 10.32 -10.82
CA GLY A 68 0.81 9.99 -11.09
C GLY A 68 0.33 8.73 -10.36
N ILE A 69 1.15 8.16 -9.47
CA ILE A 69 0.74 7.01 -8.66
C ILE A 69 -0.31 7.49 -7.65
N ASN A 70 -1.46 6.82 -7.62
CA ASN A 70 -2.50 7.04 -6.61
C ASN A 70 -2.12 6.35 -5.29
N TRP A 71 -1.23 6.97 -4.52
CA TRP A 71 -0.71 6.41 -3.27
C TRP A 71 -1.80 6.16 -2.23
N LEU A 72 -2.79 7.05 -2.14
CA LEU A 72 -3.90 6.92 -1.20
C LEU A 72 -4.73 5.68 -1.52
N PHE A 73 -5.09 5.47 -2.80
CA PHE A 73 -5.83 4.27 -3.20
C PHE A 73 -5.07 2.98 -2.88
N LEU A 74 -3.76 2.95 -3.13
CA LEU A 74 -2.92 1.81 -2.83
C LEU A 74 -2.81 1.54 -1.31
N LEU A 75 -2.77 2.59 -0.48
CA LEU A 75 -2.81 2.46 0.98
C LEU A 75 -4.11 1.82 1.45
N LEU A 76 -5.25 2.40 1.03
CA LEU A 76 -6.58 1.96 1.48
C LEU A 76 -6.90 0.53 1.06
N GLY A 77 -6.39 0.10 -0.08
CA GLY A 77 -6.49 -1.29 -0.53
C GLY A 77 -5.42 -2.23 0.03
N GLN A 78 -4.50 -1.74 0.86
CA GLN A 78 -3.32 -2.48 1.33
C GLN A 78 -2.45 -3.06 0.18
N MET A 79 -2.41 -2.38 -0.97
CA MET A 79 -1.78 -2.82 -2.22
C MET A 79 -0.42 -2.16 -2.50
N LEU A 80 0.17 -1.41 -1.56
CA LEU A 80 1.48 -0.77 -1.75
C LEU A 80 2.60 -1.79 -2.05
N GLY A 81 2.45 -3.04 -1.63
CA GLY A 81 3.35 -4.15 -2.00
C GLY A 81 3.41 -4.43 -3.50
N CYS A 82 2.40 -4.03 -4.27
CA CYS A 82 2.41 -4.11 -5.73
C CYS A 82 3.39 -3.12 -6.39
N CYS A 83 3.82 -2.06 -5.69
CA CYS A 83 4.80 -1.12 -6.21
C CYS A 83 6.18 -1.76 -6.34
N THR A 84 6.97 -1.25 -7.29
CA THR A 84 8.39 -1.58 -7.39
C THR A 84 9.18 -0.88 -6.30
N LEU A 85 10.38 -1.39 -5.98
CA LEU A 85 11.28 -0.74 -5.02
C LEU A 85 11.59 0.71 -5.40
N GLU A 86 11.74 1.01 -6.68
CA GLU A 86 12.01 2.37 -7.14
C GLU A 86 10.84 3.33 -6.94
N GLN A 87 9.60 2.85 -7.15
CA GLN A 87 8.41 3.65 -6.88
C GLN A 87 8.31 3.97 -5.39
N LEU A 88 8.52 2.99 -4.52
CA LEU A 88 8.53 3.20 -3.07
C LEU A 88 9.65 4.17 -2.64
N LYS A 89 10.87 4.00 -3.17
CA LYS A 89 11.99 4.93 -2.93
C LYS A 89 11.69 6.36 -3.40
N TYR A 90 10.93 6.51 -4.48
CA TYR A 90 10.47 7.82 -4.95
C TYR A 90 9.55 8.47 -3.92
N PHE A 91 8.55 7.75 -3.41
CA PHE A 91 7.70 8.26 -2.34
C PHE A 91 8.53 8.71 -1.13
N CYS A 92 9.40 7.83 -0.61
CA CYS A 92 10.24 8.15 0.54
C CYS A 92 11.16 9.37 0.29
N LYS A 93 11.63 9.59 -0.95
CA LYS A 93 12.38 10.80 -1.31
C LYS A 93 11.58 12.07 -1.06
N HIS A 94 10.31 12.06 -1.42
CA HIS A 94 9.43 13.21 -1.33
C HIS A 94 8.83 13.42 0.07
N THR A 95 8.83 12.37 0.92
CA THR A 95 8.41 12.47 2.32
C THR A 95 9.57 12.56 3.32
N LYS A 96 10.80 12.79 2.83
CA LYS A 96 12.03 12.85 3.65
C LYS A 96 12.30 11.60 4.50
N ASN A 97 11.81 10.45 4.06
CA ASN A 97 12.10 9.16 4.68
C ASN A 97 13.40 8.55 4.14
N HIS A 98 14.01 7.69 4.94
CA HIS A 98 15.18 6.94 4.52
C HIS A 98 14.85 6.02 3.32
N ARG A 99 15.78 5.94 2.36
CA ARG A 99 15.57 5.26 1.06
C ARG A 99 16.47 4.05 0.85
N THR A 100 17.41 3.79 1.75
CA THR A 100 18.30 2.65 1.63
C THR A 100 17.71 1.46 2.38
N GLY A 101 17.91 0.26 1.85
CA GLY A 101 17.31 -0.96 2.39
C GLY A 101 16.54 -1.77 1.36
N ALA A 102 16.18 -2.98 1.79
CA ALA A 102 15.35 -3.91 1.04
C ALA A 102 13.89 -3.42 0.96
N LYS A 103 13.11 -4.05 0.08
CA LYS A 103 11.74 -3.63 -0.24
C LYS A 103 10.82 -3.61 0.97
N ASP A 104 10.94 -4.57 1.87
CA ASP A 104 10.18 -4.65 3.13
C ASP A 104 10.35 -3.41 4.01
N ARG A 105 11.58 -2.89 4.14
CA ARG A 105 11.88 -1.68 4.93
C ARG A 105 11.29 -0.43 4.28
N VAL A 106 11.50 -0.27 2.97
CA VAL A 106 10.99 0.91 2.24
C VAL A 106 9.46 0.89 2.17
N LEU A 107 8.87 -0.30 2.02
CA LEU A 107 7.41 -0.49 2.04
C LEU A 107 6.82 -0.09 3.39
N TYR A 108 7.42 -0.55 4.50
CA TYR A 108 7.01 -0.16 5.85
C TYR A 108 6.99 1.36 6.04
N LEU A 109 8.09 2.03 5.69
CA LEU A 109 8.18 3.50 5.76
C LEU A 109 7.17 4.20 4.85
N THR A 110 6.79 3.59 3.74
CA THR A 110 5.77 4.13 2.83
C THR A 110 4.38 4.07 3.48
N TYR A 111 4.02 2.95 4.12
CA TYR A 111 2.77 2.83 4.89
C TYR A 111 2.71 3.88 6.00
N LEU A 112 3.74 3.94 6.86
CA LEU A 112 3.79 4.90 7.96
C LEU A 112 3.72 6.35 7.47
N GLY A 113 4.49 6.68 6.43
CA GLY A 113 4.52 8.01 5.86
C GLY A 113 3.17 8.46 5.30
N LEU A 114 2.43 7.56 4.66
CA LEU A 114 1.08 7.84 4.16
C LEU A 114 0.06 7.96 5.30
N CYS A 115 0.12 7.08 6.30
CA CYS A 115 -0.76 7.17 7.46
C CYS A 115 -0.55 8.47 8.23
N LYS A 116 0.71 8.91 8.41
CA LYS A 116 1.05 10.18 9.04
C LYS A 116 0.57 11.41 8.24
N GLN A 117 0.43 11.30 6.91
CA GLN A 117 -0.18 12.38 6.10
C GLN A 117 -1.69 12.49 6.32
N LEU A 118 -2.38 11.37 6.55
CA LEU A 118 -3.83 11.34 6.80
C LEU A 118 -4.20 11.68 8.24
N ASP A 119 -3.39 11.23 9.19
CA ASP A 119 -3.54 11.51 10.62
C ASP A 119 -2.16 11.80 11.23
N PRO A 120 -1.76 13.08 11.28
CA PRO A 120 -0.47 13.50 11.82
C PRO A 120 -0.26 13.21 13.31
N ASN A 121 -1.34 12.99 14.07
CA ASN A 121 -1.30 12.72 15.51
C ASN A 121 -1.44 11.22 15.83
N GLY A 122 -1.61 10.38 14.82
CA GLY A 122 -1.75 8.94 14.99
C GLY A 122 -0.42 8.25 15.32
N PRO A 123 -0.44 6.95 15.69
CA PRO A 123 0.72 6.20 16.18
C PRO A 123 1.72 5.79 15.06
N PHE A 124 1.84 6.60 14.01
CA PHE A 124 2.56 6.27 12.76
C PHE A 124 4.00 6.75 12.69
N ASP A 125 4.54 7.26 13.81
CA ASP A 125 5.97 7.50 13.90
C ASP A 125 6.76 6.20 13.73
N ARG A 126 8.05 6.31 13.42
CA ARG A 126 8.91 5.13 13.33
C ARG A 126 9.22 4.61 14.73
#